data_AF-A0AAV6ZNE6-F1
#
_entry.id   AF-A0AAV6ZNE6-F1
#
_cell.length_a   1.000
_cell.length_b   1.000
_cell.length_c   1.000
_cell.angle_alpha   90.00
_cell.angle_beta   90.00
_cell.angle_gamma   90.00
#
_symmetry.space_group_name_H-M   'P 1'
#
loop_
_entity.id
_entity.type
_entity.pdbx_description
1 polymer ?
#
loop_
_entity_poly.entity_id
_entity_poly.type
_entity_poly.pdbx_seq_one_letter_code
_entity_poly.pdbx_strand_id
1 'polypeptide(L)'
;MKIFCHFEIASPVSDYLQTRGLDILQAWRMVEHTKNQILQIRESFLDLTENVNSFIQSVDSTLEEHAINAVIEKALPQKRIARKKRMPGELAVDERSSDPLQHFQHSVFYVVIDQATQSIETKFSKNKNLIQDVAYFDPRQFNQISYTDIPSDALKTVADLAEVDIIQLKVELLSFKENYAVLKNPCPPVVEIREETEEEEEVTDTKTLACENCLTCCYRLLYDYNLHSAAYTNLFAVYKTLLTLACTQVSCERVFSKLKIVKNRLRSMIGQELLESLLLLNIERDISRKLDYDDIIS
;
A
#
# COMPACT_ATOMS: atom_id res chain seq x y z
N MET A 1 16.18 -20.33 8.71
CA MET A 1 15.80 -19.54 7.53
C MET A 1 14.26 -19.37 7.49
N LYS A 2 13.67 -18.54 8.38
CA LYS A 2 12.21 -18.25 8.43
C LYS A 2 11.85 -16.83 8.94
N ILE A 3 12.84 -15.96 9.23
CA ILE A 3 12.59 -14.57 9.68
C ILE A 3 12.05 -13.68 8.52
N PHE A 4 12.22 -14.11 7.27
CA PHE A 4 11.73 -13.42 6.07
C PHE A 4 10.27 -13.74 5.69
N CYS A 5 9.55 -14.63 6.40
CA CYS A 5 8.17 -14.98 6.03
C CYS A 5 7.22 -13.76 5.98
N HIS A 6 7.52 -12.70 6.73
CA HIS A 6 6.76 -11.43 6.64
C HIS A 6 6.83 -10.79 5.26
N PHE A 7 7.98 -10.89 4.58
CA PHE A 7 8.11 -10.39 3.21
C PHE A 7 7.39 -11.28 2.21
N GLU A 8 7.40 -12.61 2.38
CA GLU A 8 6.62 -13.52 1.52
C GLU A 8 5.12 -13.25 1.63
N ILE A 9 4.62 -12.93 2.82
CA ILE A 9 3.21 -12.58 3.04
C ILE A 9 2.86 -11.21 2.46
N ALA A 10 3.77 -10.24 2.55
CA ALA A 10 3.54 -8.88 2.06
C ALA A 10 3.79 -8.71 0.55
N SER A 11 4.55 -9.60 -0.08
CA SER A 11 4.92 -9.49 -1.50
C SER A 11 3.71 -9.49 -2.44
N PRO A 12 2.73 -10.42 -2.32
CA PRO A 12 1.55 -10.42 -3.18
C PRO A 12 0.74 -9.12 -3.09
N VAL A 13 0.65 -8.53 -1.89
CA VAL A 13 -0.04 -7.25 -1.71
C VAL A 13 0.74 -6.10 -2.34
N SER A 14 2.07 -6.11 -2.18
CA SER A 14 2.93 -5.11 -2.80
C SER A 14 2.87 -5.16 -4.33
N ASP A 15 2.88 -6.37 -4.91
CA ASP A 15 2.76 -6.55 -6.36
C ASP A 15 1.39 -6.13 -6.85
N TYR A 16 0.32 -6.52 -6.13
CA TYR A 16 -1.05 -6.13 -6.48
C TYR A 16 -1.25 -4.61 -6.46
N LEU A 17 -0.76 -3.93 -5.42
CA LEU A 17 -0.80 -2.47 -5.32
C LEU A 17 -0.06 -1.78 -6.47
N GLN A 18 0.90 -2.45 -7.12
CA GLN A 18 1.66 -1.92 -8.24
C GLN A 18 1.04 -2.22 -9.62
N THR A 19 -0.04 -3.01 -9.69
CA THR A 19 -0.70 -3.37 -10.96
C THR A 19 -1.45 -2.19 -11.60
N ARG A 20 -1.58 -2.23 -12.93
CA ARG A 20 -2.37 -1.27 -13.71
C ARG A 20 -3.83 -1.74 -13.69
N GLY A 21 -4.74 -0.93 -13.14
CA GLY A 21 -6.16 -1.29 -12.97
C GLY A 21 -6.54 -1.74 -11.55
N LEU A 22 -5.88 -1.15 -10.54
CA LEU A 22 -6.08 -1.44 -9.12
C LEU A 22 -7.55 -1.28 -8.69
N ASP A 23 -8.15 -2.37 -8.23
CA ASP A 23 -9.38 -2.32 -7.45
C ASP A 23 -9.02 -1.98 -5.99
N ILE A 24 -9.44 -0.79 -5.56
CA ILE A 24 -9.10 -0.21 -4.25
C ILE A 24 -9.72 -1.02 -3.11
N LEU A 25 -10.92 -1.58 -3.30
CA LEU A 25 -11.60 -2.39 -2.30
C LEU A 25 -10.90 -3.73 -2.12
N GLN A 26 -10.55 -4.38 -3.23
CA GLN A 26 -9.79 -5.62 -3.19
C GLN A 26 -8.40 -5.42 -2.59
N ALA A 27 -7.72 -4.32 -2.94
CA ALA A 27 -6.44 -3.94 -2.35
C ALA A 27 -6.54 -3.81 -0.83
N TRP A 28 -7.58 -3.15 -0.34
CA TRP A 28 -7.82 -2.99 1.09
C TRP A 28 -8.08 -4.32 1.80
N ARG A 29 -8.90 -5.20 1.21
CA ARG A 29 -9.14 -6.56 1.75
C ARG A 29 -7.84 -7.37 1.83
N MET A 30 -6.98 -7.26 0.82
CA MET A 30 -5.67 -7.92 0.82
C MET A 30 -4.76 -7.39 1.93
N VAL A 31 -4.72 -6.07 2.15
CA VAL A 31 -3.97 -5.45 3.26
C VAL A 31 -4.50 -5.92 4.61
N GLU A 32 -5.82 -5.98 4.81
CA GLU A 32 -6.43 -6.44 6.05
C GLU A 32 -6.15 -7.92 6.30
N HIS A 33 -6.18 -8.75 5.25
CA HIS A 33 -5.81 -10.16 5.35
C HIS A 33 -4.33 -10.34 5.74
N THR A 34 -3.41 -9.63 5.08
CA THR A 34 -1.98 -9.66 5.41
C THR A 34 -1.72 -9.19 6.83
N LYS A 35 -2.41 -8.16 7.31
CA LYS A 35 -2.33 -7.72 8.71
C LYS A 35 -2.71 -8.86 9.66
N ASN A 36 -3.81 -9.57 9.38
CA ASN A 36 -4.26 -10.69 10.21
C ASN A 36 -3.27 -11.86 10.16
N GLN A 37 -2.66 -12.14 9.01
CA GLN A 37 -1.61 -13.17 8.88
C GLN A 37 -0.35 -12.81 9.68
N ILE A 38 0.07 -11.54 9.68
CA ILE A 38 1.20 -11.06 10.49
C ILE A 38 0.88 -11.20 11.99
N LEU A 39 -0.36 -10.93 12.39
CA LEU A 39 -0.81 -11.16 13.77
C LEU A 39 -0.81 -12.65 14.15
N GLN A 40 -1.17 -13.55 13.24
CA GLN A 40 -1.10 -15.00 13.48
C GLN A 40 0.35 -15.50 13.67
N ILE A 41 1.34 -14.88 12.99
CA ILE A 41 2.75 -15.20 13.22
C ILE A 41 3.19 -14.88 14.65
N ARG A 42 2.58 -13.88 15.29
CA ARG A 42 2.82 -13.57 16.70
C ARG A 42 2.53 -14.77 17.60
N GLU A 43 1.50 -15.55 17.28
CA GLU A 43 1.05 -16.70 18.06
C GLU A 43 1.87 -17.96 17.76
N SER A 44 2.44 -18.09 16.55
CA SER A 44 3.22 -19.24 16.10
C SER A 44 4.69 -19.26 16.58
N PHE A 45 5.02 -18.54 17.66
CA PHE A 45 6.41 -18.49 18.17
C PHE A 45 6.92 -19.86 18.65
N LEU A 46 6.02 -20.68 19.21
CA LEU A 46 6.34 -22.04 19.65
C LEU A 46 6.74 -22.93 18.47
N ASP A 47 5.96 -22.91 17.39
CA ASP A 47 6.25 -23.65 16.16
C ASP A 47 7.59 -23.21 15.53
N LEU A 48 7.91 -21.92 15.61
CA LEU A 48 9.21 -21.41 15.13
C LEU A 48 10.35 -22.00 15.96
N THR A 49 10.17 -22.10 17.27
CA THR A 49 11.16 -22.69 18.18
C THR A 49 11.38 -24.18 17.89
N GLU A 50 10.30 -24.94 17.67
CA GLU A 50 10.39 -26.35 17.27
C GLU A 50 11.09 -26.55 15.93
N ASN A 51 10.76 -25.72 14.93
CA ASN A 51 11.39 -25.75 13.61
C ASN A 51 12.88 -25.40 13.65
N VAL A 52 13.29 -24.49 14.53
CA VAL A 52 14.70 -24.14 14.72
C VAL A 52 15.44 -25.30 15.39
N ASN A 53 14.83 -25.93 16.39
CA ASN A 53 15.43 -27.08 17.07
C ASN A 53 15.60 -28.30 16.14
N SER A 54 14.62 -28.59 15.29
CA SER A 54 14.73 -29.67 14.30
C SER A 54 15.79 -29.38 13.24
N PHE A 55 15.95 -28.11 12.85
CA PHE A 55 17.03 -27.69 11.96
C PHE A 55 18.42 -27.79 12.61
N ILE A 56 18.55 -27.43 13.89
CA ILE A 56 19.82 -27.62 14.63
C ILE A 56 20.19 -29.11 14.64
N GLN A 57 19.21 -29.99 14.90
CA GLN A 57 19.41 -31.44 14.86
C GLN A 57 19.81 -31.95 13.47
N SER A 58 19.19 -31.47 12.40
CA SER A 58 19.55 -31.90 11.04
C SER A 58 20.93 -31.42 10.61
N VAL A 59 21.33 -30.22 11.01
CA VAL A 59 22.67 -29.71 10.70
C VAL A 59 23.73 -30.45 11.52
N ASP A 60 23.46 -30.72 12.81
CA ASP A 60 24.34 -31.54 13.65
C ASP A 60 24.59 -32.92 13.01
N SER A 61 23.55 -33.61 12.53
CA SER A 61 23.73 -34.91 11.86
C SER A 61 24.55 -34.80 10.56
N THR A 62 24.35 -33.74 9.76
CA THR A 62 25.14 -33.56 8.52
C THR A 62 26.61 -33.23 8.78
N LEU A 63 26.91 -32.51 9.87
CA LEU A 63 28.28 -32.19 10.27
C LEU A 63 29.03 -33.43 10.77
N GLU A 64 28.33 -34.29 11.51
CA GLU A 64 28.84 -35.60 11.94
C GLU A 64 29.15 -36.51 10.74
N GLU A 65 28.27 -36.55 9.74
CA GLU A 65 28.47 -37.33 8.50
C GLU A 65 29.69 -36.87 7.68
N HIS A 66 29.94 -35.56 7.62
CA HIS A 66 31.02 -34.99 6.80
C HIS A 66 32.35 -34.79 7.57
N ALA A 67 32.42 -35.22 8.83
CA ALA A 67 33.59 -35.06 9.71
C ALA A 67 34.13 -33.61 9.80
N ILE A 68 33.22 -32.63 9.71
CA ILE A 68 33.57 -31.21 9.78
C ILE A 68 33.58 -30.79 11.25
N ASN A 69 34.76 -30.44 11.78
CA ASN A 69 34.91 -29.89 13.14
C ASN A 69 34.43 -28.42 13.21
N ALA A 70 33.13 -28.20 13.04
CA ALA A 70 32.48 -26.92 13.27
C ALA A 70 31.57 -27.01 14.49
N VAL A 71 31.77 -26.15 15.48
CA VAL A 71 30.91 -26.06 16.66
C VAL A 71 29.80 -25.05 16.37
N ILE A 72 28.56 -25.53 16.29
CA ILE A 72 27.39 -24.67 16.19
C ILE A 72 27.00 -24.21 17.60
N GLU A 73 26.83 -22.90 17.78
CA GLU A 73 26.21 -22.36 18.98
C GLU A 73 24.71 -22.71 19.00
N LYS A 74 24.34 -23.67 19.84
CA LYS A 74 22.97 -24.23 19.90
C LYS A 74 22.01 -23.42 20.77
N ALA A 75 22.51 -22.47 21.56
CA ALA A 75 21.74 -21.71 22.52
C ALA A 75 22.01 -20.20 22.45
N LEU A 76 20.98 -19.40 22.71
CA LEU A 76 21.10 -17.95 22.77
C LEU A 76 22.03 -17.52 23.92
N PRO A 77 22.88 -16.50 23.73
CA PRO A 77 23.83 -16.06 24.73
C PRO A 77 23.10 -15.49 25.96
N GLN A 78 23.44 -16.00 27.15
CA GLN A 78 22.94 -15.47 28.41
C GLN A 78 23.61 -14.12 28.70
N LYS A 79 22.83 -13.04 28.70
CA LYS A 79 23.31 -11.72 29.14
C LYS A 79 23.34 -11.67 30.66
N ARG A 80 24.49 -11.26 31.22
CA ARG A 80 24.63 -11.01 32.66
C ARG A 80 23.62 -9.94 33.11
N ILE A 81 22.83 -10.26 34.13
CA ILE A 81 21.87 -9.33 34.73
C ILE A 81 22.61 -8.47 35.77
N ALA A 82 22.70 -7.16 35.53
CA ALA A 82 23.21 -6.21 36.50
C ALA A 82 22.14 -5.96 37.59
N ARG A 83 22.38 -6.44 38.81
CA ARG A 83 21.47 -6.21 39.94
C ARG A 83 21.87 -4.93 40.68
N LYS A 84 20.92 -4.01 40.85
CA LYS A 84 21.08 -2.86 41.75
C LYS A 84 20.77 -3.30 43.18
N LYS A 85 21.48 -2.71 44.15
CA LYS A 85 21.23 -2.97 45.57
C LYS A 85 19.85 -2.44 45.94
N ARG A 86 19.02 -3.29 46.54
CA ARG A 86 17.68 -2.93 47.03
C ARG A 86 17.79 -2.06 48.29
N MET A 87 17.02 -0.99 48.34
CA MET A 87 17.01 -0.09 49.50
C MET A 87 15.99 -0.59 50.55
N PRO A 88 16.22 -0.32 51.85
CA PRO A 88 15.26 -0.66 52.89
C PRO A 88 13.90 0.02 52.61
N GLY A 89 12.82 -0.77 52.55
CA GLY A 89 11.46 -0.28 52.28
C GLY A 89 10.92 -0.56 50.87
N GLU A 90 11.75 -0.97 49.92
CA GLU A 90 11.27 -1.38 48.59
C GLU A 90 10.64 -2.77 48.64
N LEU A 91 9.44 -2.95 48.08
CA LEU A 91 8.67 -4.21 48.11
C LEU A 91 8.89 -5.12 46.88
N ALA A 92 9.36 -4.59 45.75
CA ALA A 92 9.68 -5.38 44.56
C ALA A 92 10.76 -4.71 43.69
N VAL A 93 11.47 -5.50 42.89
CA VAL A 93 12.37 -5.05 41.82
C VAL A 93 11.72 -5.48 40.50
N ASP A 94 11.76 -4.64 39.45
CA ASP A 94 11.38 -5.06 38.10
C ASP A 94 12.36 -6.13 37.60
N GLU A 95 11.99 -7.40 37.74
CA GLU A 95 12.79 -8.51 37.25
C GLU A 95 12.60 -8.67 35.74
N ARG A 96 13.70 -8.54 34.99
CA ARG A 96 13.73 -9.01 33.59
C ARG A 96 13.82 -10.54 33.63
N SER A 97 13.00 -11.22 32.81
CA SER A 97 13.09 -12.68 32.64
C SER A 97 14.55 -13.10 32.40
N SER A 98 15.00 -14.11 33.15
CA SER A 98 16.35 -14.68 33.02
C SER A 98 16.50 -15.54 31.77
N ASP A 99 15.40 -16.02 31.21
CA ASP A 99 15.40 -16.99 30.12
C ASP A 99 15.72 -16.30 28.80
N PRO A 100 16.84 -16.65 28.12
CA PRO A 100 17.24 -16.00 26.86
C PRO A 100 16.18 -16.07 25.77
N LEU A 101 15.40 -17.16 25.76
CA LEU A 101 14.37 -17.43 24.76
C LEU A 101 13.13 -16.55 24.97
N GLN A 102 12.65 -16.41 26.21
CA GLN A 102 11.57 -15.47 26.54
C GLN A 102 12.02 -14.02 26.35
N HIS A 103 13.27 -13.71 26.70
CA HIS A 103 13.82 -12.39 26.43
C HIS A 103 13.82 -12.09 24.93
N PHE A 104 14.27 -13.02 24.08
CA PHE A 104 14.21 -12.85 22.62
C PHE A 104 12.78 -12.70 22.10
N GLN A 105 11.85 -13.52 22.60
CA GLN A 105 10.43 -13.47 22.27
C GLN A 105 9.84 -12.08 22.50
N HIS A 106 10.01 -11.53 23.71
CA HIS A 106 9.40 -10.26 24.09
C HIS A 106 10.17 -9.02 23.63
N SER A 107 11.51 -9.07 23.56
CA SER A 107 12.33 -7.89 23.23
C SER A 107 12.60 -7.69 21.75
N VAL A 108 12.58 -8.77 20.96
CA VAL A 108 12.88 -8.71 19.53
C VAL A 108 11.68 -9.16 18.72
N PHE A 109 11.21 -10.39 18.92
CA PHE A 109 10.19 -10.97 18.04
C PHE A 109 8.89 -10.16 18.08
N TYR A 110 8.26 -10.01 19.24
CA TYR A 110 7.02 -9.23 19.36
C TYR A 110 7.20 -7.78 18.96
N VAL A 111 8.33 -7.14 19.29
CA VAL A 111 8.60 -5.75 18.90
C VAL A 111 8.63 -5.60 17.37
N VAL A 112 9.24 -6.54 16.65
CA VAL A 112 9.27 -6.51 15.18
C VAL A 112 7.88 -6.70 14.58
N ILE A 113 7.10 -7.65 15.10
CA ILE A 113 5.72 -7.89 14.63
C ILE A 113 4.81 -6.69 14.91
N ASP A 114 4.90 -6.15 16.12
CA ASP A 114 4.09 -5.02 16.55
C ASP A 114 4.46 -3.77 15.74
N GLN A 115 5.75 -3.53 15.47
CA GLN A 115 6.20 -2.42 14.63
C GLN A 115 5.77 -2.59 13.17
N ALA A 116 5.83 -3.81 12.61
CA ALA A 116 5.32 -4.09 11.28
C ALA A 116 3.80 -3.86 11.19
N THR A 117 3.04 -4.38 12.16
CA THR A 117 1.58 -4.21 12.24
C THR A 117 1.20 -2.74 12.39
N GLN A 118 1.89 -2.00 13.27
CA GLN A 118 1.68 -0.57 13.46
C GLN A 118 2.01 0.23 12.20
N SER A 119 3.03 -0.17 11.45
CA SER A 119 3.37 0.49 10.18
C SER A 119 2.28 0.33 9.12
N ILE A 120 1.65 -0.85 9.04
CA ILE A 120 0.52 -1.10 8.15
C ILE A 120 -0.71 -0.32 8.64
N GLU A 121 -0.99 -0.35 9.94
CA GLU A 121 -2.13 0.36 10.52
C GLU A 121 -2.05 1.87 10.28
N THR A 122 -0.92 2.49 10.62
CA THR A 122 -0.72 3.93 10.46
C THR A 122 -0.85 4.41 9.01
N LYS A 123 -0.51 3.55 8.04
CA LYS A 123 -0.63 3.84 6.61
C LYS A 123 -2.06 3.66 6.08
N PHE A 124 -2.76 2.59 6.46
CA PHE A 124 -4.01 2.19 5.79
C PHE A 124 -5.28 2.37 6.62
N SER A 125 -5.21 2.49 7.96
CA SER A 125 -6.42 2.55 8.80
C SER A 125 -7.11 3.91 8.79
N LYS A 126 -6.34 4.99 8.63
CA LYS A 126 -6.85 6.38 8.63
C LYS A 126 -7.93 6.62 7.56
N ASN A 127 -7.78 5.98 6.41
CA ASN A 127 -8.66 6.20 5.25
C ASN A 127 -9.66 5.06 5.04
N LYS A 128 -9.90 4.21 6.04
CA LYS A 128 -10.82 3.06 5.91
C LYS A 128 -12.22 3.48 5.45
N ASN A 129 -12.79 4.50 6.09
CA ASN A 129 -14.13 5.00 5.75
C ASN A 129 -14.16 5.59 4.33
N LEU A 130 -13.10 6.33 3.96
CA LEU A 130 -12.96 6.90 2.62
C LEU A 130 -12.90 5.81 1.55
N ILE A 131 -12.08 4.77 1.77
CA ILE A 131 -11.93 3.64 0.83
C ILE A 131 -13.26 2.88 0.69
N GLN A 132 -14.00 2.69 1.79
CA GLN A 132 -15.33 2.09 1.76
C GLN A 132 -16.32 2.96 0.97
N ASP A 133 -16.28 4.28 1.16
CA ASP A 133 -17.12 5.21 0.41
C ASP A 133 -16.76 5.22 -1.09
N VAL A 134 -15.47 5.19 -1.45
CA VAL A 134 -14.97 5.13 -2.83
C VAL A 134 -15.48 3.87 -3.55
N ALA A 135 -15.59 2.74 -2.84
CA ALA A 135 -16.04 1.48 -3.42
C ALA A 135 -17.47 1.54 -3.98
N TYR A 136 -18.33 2.42 -3.46
CA TYR A 136 -19.68 2.61 -4.01
C TYR A 136 -19.69 3.34 -5.36
N PHE A 137 -18.62 4.05 -5.70
CA PHE A 137 -18.46 4.76 -6.97
C PHE A 137 -17.74 3.91 -8.04
N ASP A 138 -17.27 2.70 -7.69
CA ASP A 138 -16.65 1.81 -8.65
C ASP A 138 -17.71 1.09 -9.51
N PRO A 139 -17.67 1.23 -10.85
CA PRO A 139 -18.64 0.57 -11.73
C PRO A 139 -18.61 -0.96 -11.69
N ARG A 140 -17.50 -1.55 -11.26
CA ARG A 140 -17.39 -3.00 -11.04
C ARG A 140 -18.33 -3.48 -9.93
N GLN A 141 -18.60 -2.60 -8.96
CA GLN A 141 -19.41 -2.88 -7.78
C GLN A 141 -20.89 -2.53 -7.98
N PHE A 142 -21.27 -1.81 -9.04
CA PHE A 142 -22.66 -1.41 -9.30
C PHE A 142 -23.65 -2.58 -9.31
N ASN A 143 -23.24 -3.77 -9.76
CA ASN A 143 -24.07 -4.98 -9.74
C ASN A 143 -24.31 -5.54 -8.32
N GLN A 144 -23.45 -5.22 -7.35
CA GLN A 144 -23.49 -5.75 -5.98
C GLN A 144 -24.17 -4.81 -4.98
N ILE A 145 -24.50 -3.56 -5.36
CA ILE A 145 -25.10 -2.58 -4.45
C ILE A 145 -26.63 -2.70 -4.50
N SER A 146 -27.28 -3.21 -3.45
CA SER A 146 -28.75 -3.11 -3.29
C SER A 146 -29.12 -1.91 -2.41
N TYR A 147 -30.28 -1.29 -2.65
CA TYR A 147 -30.80 -0.12 -1.89
C TYR A 147 -30.92 -0.40 -0.38
N THR A 148 -31.07 -1.67 -0.01
CA THR A 148 -31.19 -2.15 1.38
C THR A 148 -29.85 -2.23 2.13
N ASP A 149 -28.73 -2.15 1.42
CA ASP A 149 -27.40 -2.49 1.95
C ASP A 149 -26.50 -1.26 2.14
N ILE A 150 -26.99 -0.05 1.84
CA ILE A 150 -26.25 1.19 2.06
C ILE A 150 -26.58 1.71 3.47
N PRO A 151 -25.69 1.56 4.46
CA PRO A 151 -25.95 2.05 5.81
C PRO A 151 -26.13 3.58 5.82
N SER A 152 -26.88 4.08 6.79
CA SER A 152 -27.14 5.53 6.95
C SER A 152 -25.85 6.34 7.14
N ASP A 153 -24.77 5.69 7.59
CA ASP A 153 -23.44 6.26 7.80
C ASP A 153 -22.56 6.28 6.53
N ALA A 154 -22.94 5.57 5.46
CA ALA A 154 -22.18 5.53 4.22
C ALA A 154 -22.25 6.88 3.47
N LEU A 155 -21.15 7.22 2.80
CA LEU A 155 -20.90 8.41 1.99
C LEU A 155 -20.67 9.71 2.77
N LYS A 156 -20.71 9.69 4.11
CA LYS A 156 -20.48 10.91 4.91
C LYS A 156 -19.10 11.49 4.70
N THR A 157 -18.07 10.64 4.71
CA THR A 157 -16.68 11.14 4.62
C THR A 157 -16.39 11.76 3.26
N VAL A 158 -16.92 11.16 2.19
CA VAL A 158 -16.77 11.70 0.83
C VAL A 158 -17.65 12.94 0.62
N ALA A 159 -18.87 12.97 1.16
CA ALA A 159 -19.75 14.12 1.08
C ALA A 159 -19.18 15.33 1.83
N ASP A 160 -18.62 15.13 3.02
CA ASP A 160 -17.95 16.17 3.80
C ASP A 160 -16.73 16.72 3.06
N LEU A 161 -15.93 15.85 2.42
CA LEU A 161 -14.77 16.26 1.63
C LEU A 161 -15.13 16.99 0.33
N ALA A 162 -16.29 16.69 -0.25
CA ALA A 162 -16.78 17.32 -1.47
C ALA A 162 -17.66 18.55 -1.21
N GLU A 163 -17.99 18.84 0.05
CA GLU A 163 -18.95 19.89 0.46
C GLU A 163 -20.32 19.72 -0.21
N VAL A 164 -20.85 18.49 -0.18
CA VAL A 164 -22.04 18.07 -0.93
C VAL A 164 -23.12 17.49 -0.01
N ASP A 165 -24.39 17.69 -0.37
CA ASP A 165 -25.54 17.12 0.35
C ASP A 165 -25.63 15.58 0.18
N ILE A 166 -25.50 14.85 1.30
CA ILE A 166 -25.53 13.37 1.34
C ILE A 166 -26.82 12.80 0.73
N ILE A 167 -27.96 13.44 0.97
CA ILE A 167 -29.27 12.95 0.50
C ILE A 167 -29.35 13.03 -1.03
N GLN A 168 -28.94 14.16 -1.61
CA GLN A 168 -28.95 14.34 -3.05
C GLN A 168 -27.94 13.43 -3.73
N LEU A 169 -26.74 13.29 -3.15
CA LEU A 169 -25.71 12.37 -3.63
C LEU A 169 -26.19 10.92 -3.71
N LYS A 170 -26.96 10.45 -2.70
CA LYS A 170 -27.52 9.10 -2.69
C LYS A 170 -28.53 8.89 -3.83
N VAL A 171 -29.41 9.85 -4.07
CA VAL A 171 -30.40 9.78 -5.15
C VAL A 171 -29.71 9.78 -6.52
N GLU A 172 -28.73 10.67 -6.70
CA GLU A 172 -27.92 10.77 -7.91
C GLU A 172 -27.16 9.48 -8.20
N LEU A 173 -26.52 8.89 -7.19
CA LEU A 173 -25.77 7.63 -7.33
C LEU A 173 -26.67 6.47 -7.76
N LEU A 174 -27.86 6.35 -7.16
CA LEU A 174 -28.81 5.28 -7.50
C LEU A 174 -29.35 5.45 -8.91
N SER A 175 -29.73 6.67 -9.29
CA SER A 175 -30.17 6.98 -10.65
C SER A 175 -29.05 6.73 -11.67
N PHE A 176 -27.81 7.09 -11.34
CA PHE A 176 -26.66 6.85 -12.20
C PHE A 176 -26.38 5.35 -12.38
N LYS A 177 -26.45 4.56 -11.29
CA LYS A 177 -26.30 3.10 -11.33
C LYS A 177 -27.31 2.46 -12.30
N GLU A 178 -28.59 2.80 -12.19
CA GLU A 178 -29.65 2.23 -13.02
C GLU A 178 -29.45 2.57 -14.51
N ASN A 179 -28.94 3.77 -14.80
CA ASN A 179 -28.72 4.25 -16.17
C ASN A 179 -27.32 3.91 -16.72
N TYR A 180 -26.39 3.45 -15.89
CA TYR A 180 -24.99 3.21 -16.27
C TYR A 180 -24.84 2.22 -17.43
N ALA A 181 -25.64 1.15 -17.43
CA ALA A 181 -25.63 0.14 -18.49
C ALA A 181 -26.01 0.71 -19.86
N VAL A 182 -26.88 1.73 -19.90
CA VAL A 182 -27.30 2.42 -21.11
C VAL A 182 -26.25 3.45 -21.55
N LEU A 183 -25.69 4.18 -20.58
CA LEU A 183 -24.70 5.23 -20.82
C LEU A 183 -23.34 4.70 -21.34
N LYS A 184 -22.97 3.47 -21.00
CA LYS A 184 -21.70 2.85 -21.43
C LYS A 184 -21.57 2.68 -22.96
N ASN A 185 -22.69 2.59 -23.67
CA ASN A 185 -22.72 2.34 -25.11
C ASN A 185 -22.96 3.65 -25.86
N PRO A 186 -21.97 4.57 -25.81
CA PRO A 186 -21.00 4.71 -26.88
C PRO A 186 -19.71 5.38 -26.35
N CYS A 187 -18.79 4.64 -25.72
CA CYS A 187 -17.53 5.26 -25.29
C CYS A 187 -16.53 5.32 -26.46
N PRO A 188 -16.05 6.51 -26.89
CA PRO A 188 -14.91 6.61 -27.80
C PRO A 188 -13.63 6.14 -27.11
N PRO A 189 -12.65 5.60 -27.85
CA PRO A 189 -11.41 5.08 -27.28
C PRO A 189 -10.58 6.18 -26.59
N VAL A 190 -9.98 5.80 -25.46
CA VAL A 190 -9.14 6.65 -24.61
C VAL A 190 -7.81 6.98 -25.30
N VAL A 191 -7.48 8.27 -25.42
CA VAL A 191 -6.10 8.73 -25.56
C VAL A 191 -5.63 9.16 -24.17
N GLU A 192 -4.77 8.36 -23.56
CA GLU A 192 -3.94 8.77 -22.43
C GLU A 192 -2.52 8.99 -22.94
N ILE A 193 -1.99 10.18 -22.66
CA ILE A 193 -0.57 10.49 -22.82
C ILE A 193 0.15 9.73 -21.69
N ARG A 194 1.01 8.77 -22.06
CA ARG A 194 1.65 7.83 -21.13
C ARG A 194 2.88 8.43 -20.46
N GLU A 195 3.03 8.12 -19.17
CA GLU A 195 4.33 7.94 -18.52
C GLU A 195 4.94 6.61 -19.00
N GLU A 196 6.02 6.69 -19.78
CA GLU A 196 6.82 5.53 -20.16
C GLU A 196 7.73 5.12 -18.99
N THR A 197 7.59 3.90 -18.47
CA THR A 197 8.64 3.24 -17.69
C THR A 197 9.53 2.44 -18.63
N GLU A 198 10.84 2.62 -18.49
CA GLU A 198 11.90 2.03 -19.34
C GLU A 198 11.86 0.50 -19.35
N GLU A 199 11.52 -0.08 -20.50
CA GLU A 199 12.26 -1.19 -21.09
C GLU A 199 12.54 -0.76 -22.54
N GLU A 200 13.82 -0.72 -22.92
CA GLU A 200 14.26 -0.38 -24.27
C GLU A 200 13.86 -1.49 -25.24
N GLU A 201 12.73 -1.35 -25.94
CA GLU A 201 12.52 -1.95 -27.27
C GLU A 201 11.69 -1.00 -28.14
N GLU A 202 11.94 -1.13 -29.43
CA GLU A 202 11.70 -0.23 -30.55
C GLU A 202 10.29 0.39 -30.70
N VAL A 203 10.29 1.53 -31.40
CA VAL A 203 9.14 2.23 -31.99
C VAL A 203 8.20 1.24 -32.69
N THR A 204 7.04 0.97 -32.07
CA THR A 204 5.69 0.93 -32.67
C THR A 204 4.72 0.42 -31.61
N ASP A 205 3.59 1.13 -31.46
CA ASP A 205 2.28 0.67 -30.94
C ASP A 205 1.70 1.58 -29.86
N THR A 206 0.93 2.56 -30.33
CA THR A 206 -0.20 3.16 -29.60
C THR A 206 -1.19 2.05 -29.23
N LYS A 207 -0.91 1.32 -28.16
CA LYS A 207 -1.87 0.38 -27.55
C LYS A 207 -3.02 1.20 -26.96
N THR A 208 -4.09 1.32 -27.74
CA THR A 208 -5.43 1.72 -27.29
C THR A 208 -5.88 0.77 -26.18
N LEU A 209 -5.87 1.22 -24.92
CA LEU A 209 -6.46 0.46 -23.83
C LEU A 209 -7.98 0.59 -23.92
N ALA A 210 -8.66 -0.53 -24.13
CA ALA A 210 -10.10 -0.62 -23.92
C ALA A 210 -10.40 -0.41 -22.42
N CYS A 211 -11.35 0.47 -22.10
CA CYS A 211 -11.72 0.81 -20.73
C CYS A 211 -12.31 -0.39 -19.97
N GLU A 212 -11.74 -0.73 -18.81
CA GLU A 212 -12.24 -1.76 -17.90
C GLU A 212 -13.03 -1.16 -16.72
N ASN A 213 -14.15 -0.46 -16.98
CA ASN A 213 -15.09 -0.04 -15.93
C ASN A 213 -14.41 0.75 -14.78
N CYS A 214 -13.60 1.77 -15.07
CA CYS A 214 -12.85 2.52 -14.03
C CYS A 214 -13.51 3.86 -13.66
N LEU A 215 -13.14 4.42 -12.49
CA LEU A 215 -13.59 5.73 -12.01
C LEU A 215 -13.37 6.85 -13.04
N THR A 216 -12.23 6.83 -13.75
CA THR A 216 -11.89 7.82 -14.76
C THR A 216 -12.84 7.78 -15.97
N CYS A 217 -13.30 6.58 -16.37
CA CYS A 217 -14.29 6.47 -17.44
C CYS A 217 -15.66 7.01 -17.01
N CYS A 218 -16.06 6.82 -15.74
CA CYS A 218 -17.29 7.42 -15.21
C CYS A 218 -17.24 8.94 -15.21
N TYR A 219 -16.11 9.50 -14.78
CA TYR A 219 -15.91 10.95 -14.80
C TYR A 219 -15.98 11.51 -16.23
N ARG A 220 -15.30 10.87 -17.19
CA ARG A 220 -15.37 11.28 -18.61
C ARG A 220 -16.78 11.19 -19.15
N LEU A 221 -17.51 10.13 -18.85
CA LEU A 221 -18.90 9.96 -19.26
C LEU A 221 -19.80 11.10 -18.76
N LEU A 222 -19.66 11.49 -17.48
CA LEU A 222 -20.41 12.62 -16.93
C LEU A 222 -20.07 13.96 -17.61
N TYR A 223 -18.82 14.10 -18.06
CA TYR A 223 -18.34 15.27 -18.78
C TYR A 223 -18.86 15.30 -20.22
N ASP A 224 -18.65 14.22 -20.99
CA ASP A 224 -19.01 14.12 -22.41
C ASP A 224 -20.52 14.26 -22.65
N TYR A 225 -21.33 13.77 -21.72
CA TYR A 225 -22.80 13.90 -21.76
C TYR A 225 -23.33 15.20 -21.15
N ASN A 226 -22.48 16.13 -20.71
CA ASN A 226 -22.86 17.36 -20.00
C ASN A 226 -23.79 17.12 -18.79
N LEU A 227 -23.70 15.94 -18.17
CA LEU A 227 -24.53 15.51 -17.05
C LEU A 227 -24.22 16.24 -15.73
N HIS A 228 -23.03 16.86 -15.68
CA HIS A 228 -22.54 17.67 -14.57
C HIS A 228 -23.37 18.94 -14.30
N SER A 229 -24.19 19.42 -15.25
CA SER A 229 -24.92 20.69 -15.11
C SER A 229 -26.41 20.56 -14.83
N ALA A 230 -27.03 19.40 -15.09
CA ALA A 230 -28.50 19.28 -15.10
C ALA A 230 -29.07 18.21 -14.16
N ALA A 231 -28.36 17.11 -13.91
CA ALA A 231 -28.89 15.97 -13.17
C ALA A 231 -27.93 15.38 -12.12
N TYR A 232 -26.61 15.51 -12.31
CA TYR A 232 -25.59 14.84 -11.49
C TYR A 232 -24.48 15.80 -11.02
N THR A 233 -24.85 16.96 -10.46
CA THR A 233 -23.91 17.99 -10.00
C THR A 233 -23.07 17.52 -8.81
N ASN A 234 -23.72 16.86 -7.85
CA ASN A 234 -23.10 16.41 -6.60
C ASN A 234 -22.19 15.21 -6.87
N LEU A 235 -22.69 14.27 -7.67
CA LEU A 235 -21.93 13.10 -8.11
C LEU A 235 -20.71 13.52 -8.94
N PHE A 236 -20.83 14.50 -9.83
CA PHE A 236 -19.66 15.04 -10.55
C PHE A 236 -18.62 15.69 -9.63
N ALA A 237 -19.06 16.49 -8.65
CA ALA A 237 -18.17 17.09 -7.65
C ALA A 237 -17.42 16.01 -6.87
N VAL A 238 -18.11 14.93 -6.47
CA VAL A 238 -17.50 13.79 -5.78
C VAL A 238 -16.52 13.03 -6.68
N TYR A 239 -16.84 12.72 -7.94
CA TYR A 239 -15.87 12.07 -8.83
C TYR A 239 -14.63 12.95 -9.06
N LYS A 240 -14.81 14.28 -9.15
CA LYS A 240 -13.70 15.22 -9.26
C LYS A 240 -12.84 15.19 -8.01
N THR A 241 -13.44 15.27 -6.81
CA THR A 241 -12.66 15.20 -5.56
C THR A 241 -11.97 13.85 -5.42
N LEU A 242 -12.63 12.73 -5.72
CA LEU A 242 -12.04 11.39 -5.67
C LEU A 242 -10.85 11.22 -6.62
N LEU A 243 -10.91 11.77 -7.84
CA LEU A 243 -9.77 11.73 -8.79
C LEU A 243 -8.61 12.64 -8.36
N THR A 244 -8.90 13.73 -7.65
CA THR A 244 -7.86 14.58 -7.05
C THR A 244 -7.33 14.05 -5.73
N LEU A 245 -8.13 13.25 -5.02
CA LEU A 245 -7.76 12.65 -3.76
C LEU A 245 -6.76 11.55 -4.04
N ALA A 246 -5.62 11.67 -3.39
CA ALA A 246 -4.48 10.80 -3.56
C ALA A 246 -4.69 9.48 -2.78
N CYS A 247 -5.83 8.81 -2.97
CA CYS A 247 -6.25 7.64 -2.20
C CYS A 247 -5.32 6.42 -2.43
N THR A 248 -4.59 6.39 -3.54
CA THR A 248 -3.67 5.32 -3.91
C THR A 248 -2.37 5.89 -4.51
N GLN A 249 -1.62 6.66 -3.72
CA GLN A 249 -0.34 7.31 -4.10
C GLN A 249 0.83 6.35 -4.38
N VAL A 250 0.61 5.27 -5.13
CA VAL A 250 1.67 4.39 -5.62
C VAL A 250 2.61 5.17 -6.54
N SER A 251 2.11 6.13 -7.32
CA SER A 251 2.95 7.02 -8.15
C SER A 251 3.85 7.90 -7.30
N CYS A 252 3.34 8.52 -6.22
CA CYS A 252 4.17 9.34 -5.33
C CYS A 252 5.19 8.47 -4.58
N GLU A 253 4.82 7.27 -4.11
CA GLU A 253 5.76 6.33 -3.49
C GLU A 253 6.84 5.87 -4.48
N ARG A 254 6.50 5.67 -5.76
CA ARG A 254 7.46 5.36 -6.84
C ARG A 254 8.42 6.53 -7.06
N VAL A 255 7.92 7.76 -7.10
CA VAL A 255 8.74 8.99 -7.21
C VAL A 255 9.66 9.13 -6.00
N PHE A 256 9.19 8.85 -4.78
CA PHE A 256 10.03 8.86 -3.57
C PHE A 256 11.05 7.71 -3.54
N SER A 257 10.73 6.55 -4.11
CA SER A 257 11.68 5.44 -4.28
C SER A 257 12.79 5.81 -5.27
N LYS A 258 12.43 6.45 -6.39
CA LYS A 258 13.41 7.01 -7.34
C LYS A 258 14.22 8.14 -6.71
N LEU A 259 13.60 9.02 -5.92
CA LEU A 259 14.29 10.05 -5.13
C LEU A 259 15.30 9.41 -4.16
N LYS A 260 14.96 8.28 -3.54
CA LYS A 260 15.88 7.53 -2.67
C LYS A 260 17.09 7.01 -3.45
N ILE A 261 16.93 6.59 -4.70
CA ILE A 261 18.02 6.21 -5.60
C ILE A 261 18.88 7.43 -5.96
N VAL A 262 18.26 8.55 -6.35
CA VAL A 262 18.96 9.83 -6.60
C VAL A 262 19.75 10.29 -5.38
N LYS A 263 19.20 10.06 -4.17
CA LYS A 263 19.77 10.47 -2.89
C LYS A 263 20.83 9.50 -2.35
N ASN A 264 20.89 8.23 -2.77
CA ASN A 264 21.80 7.24 -2.20
C ASN A 264 22.47 6.30 -3.22
N ARG A 265 23.78 6.54 -3.42
CA ARG A 265 24.88 5.60 -3.08
C ARG A 265 26.25 6.31 -3.03
N LEU A 266 26.40 7.49 -3.67
CA LEU A 266 27.68 8.23 -3.73
C LEU A 266 27.63 9.75 -3.50
N ARG A 267 26.47 10.38 -3.24
CA ARG A 267 26.38 11.86 -3.29
C ARG A 267 25.42 12.47 -2.26
N SER A 268 25.94 12.73 -1.06
CA SER A 268 25.23 13.42 0.03
C SER A 268 25.49 14.94 0.05
N MET A 269 25.83 15.57 -1.09
CA MET A 269 26.18 17.01 -1.18
C MET A 269 25.36 17.80 -2.20
N ILE A 270 24.25 17.26 -2.71
CA ILE A 270 23.35 18.02 -3.58
C ILE A 270 22.51 18.96 -2.70
N GLY A 271 22.50 20.25 -3.01
CA GLY A 271 21.66 21.24 -2.35
C GLY A 271 20.17 20.97 -2.59
N GLN A 272 19.33 21.36 -1.64
CA GLN A 272 17.88 21.07 -1.66
C GLN A 272 17.19 21.60 -2.94
N GLU A 273 17.56 22.80 -3.41
CA GLU A 273 17.02 23.41 -4.63
C GLU A 273 17.32 22.60 -5.90
N LEU A 274 18.55 22.08 -6.01
CA LEU A 274 18.95 21.24 -7.14
C LEU A 274 18.25 19.88 -7.08
N LEU A 275 18.04 19.33 -5.87
CA LEU A 275 17.30 18.09 -5.68
C LEU A 275 15.84 18.22 -6.10
N GLU A 276 15.18 19.31 -5.70
CA GLU A 276 13.80 19.61 -6.08
C GLU A 276 13.67 19.81 -7.59
N SER A 277 14.60 20.56 -8.19
CA SER A 277 14.65 20.76 -9.64
C SER A 277 14.82 19.45 -10.40
N LEU A 278 15.73 18.57 -9.96
CA LEU A 278 15.94 17.25 -10.54
C LEU A 278 14.74 16.33 -10.34
N LEU A 279 14.06 16.41 -9.20
CA LEU A 279 12.86 15.65 -8.93
C LEU A 279 11.72 16.07 -9.86
N LEU A 280 11.53 17.38 -10.05
CA LEU A 280 10.53 17.93 -10.95
C LEU A 280 10.81 17.52 -12.40
N LEU A 281 12.08 17.56 -12.82
CA LEU A 281 12.54 17.04 -14.13
C LEU A 281 12.25 15.54 -14.31
N ASN A 282 12.33 14.75 -13.24
CA ASN A 282 12.00 13.32 -13.27
C ASN A 282 10.49 13.05 -13.28
N ILE A 283 9.69 13.88 -12.60
CA ILE A 283 8.22 13.81 -12.63
C ILE A 283 7.72 14.19 -14.03
N GLU A 284 8.20 15.32 -14.56
CA GLU A 284 7.84 15.86 -15.88
C GLU A 284 8.77 15.33 -16.99
N ARG A 285 9.24 14.09 -16.86
CA ARG A 285 10.21 13.52 -17.80
C ARG A 285 9.66 13.43 -19.21
N ASP A 286 8.35 13.23 -19.36
CA ASP A 286 7.69 13.16 -20.66
C ASP A 286 7.68 14.52 -21.39
N ILE A 287 7.72 15.63 -20.64
CA ILE A 287 7.89 16.97 -21.19
C ILE A 287 9.38 17.20 -21.47
N SER A 288 10.26 16.82 -20.54
CA SER A 288 11.71 17.01 -20.72
C SER A 288 12.29 16.22 -21.90
N ARG A 289 11.77 15.03 -22.19
CA ARG A 289 12.17 14.23 -23.37
C ARG A 289 11.75 14.85 -24.70
N LYS A 290 10.77 15.76 -24.69
CA LYS A 290 10.29 16.48 -25.89
C LYS A 290 11.04 17.79 -26.13
N LEU A 291 11.86 18.22 -25.16
CA LEU A 291 12.68 19.42 -25.32
C LEU A 291 13.96 19.04 -26.07
N ASP A 292 14.26 19.80 -27.13
CA ASP A 292 15.49 19.63 -27.88
C ASP A 292 16.65 20.32 -27.16
N TYR A 293 17.81 19.66 -27.08
CA TYR A 293 18.95 20.20 -26.34
C TYR A 293 19.54 21.43 -27.02
N ASP A 294 19.43 21.49 -28.35
CA ASP A 294 19.91 22.58 -29.19
C ASP A 294 19.08 23.88 -28.99
N ASP A 295 17.82 23.76 -28.54
CA ASP A 295 16.97 24.92 -28.21
C ASP A 295 17.28 25.51 -26.82
N ILE A 296 17.94 24.74 -25.93
CA ILE A 296 18.17 25.12 -24.53
C ILE A 296 19.58 25.68 -24.32
N ILE A 297 20.59 25.12 -24.99
CA ILE A 297 21.99 25.51 -24.84
C ILE A 297 22.39 26.33 -26.07
N SER A 298 22.06 27.63 -26.07
CA SER A 298 22.59 28.60 -27.03
C SER A 298 23.93 29.18 -26.62
#